data_AF-A0A0S6WTH0-F1
#
_entry.id   AF-A0A0S6WTH0-F1
#
_cell.length_a   1.000
_cell.length_b   1.000
_cell.length_c   1.000
_cell.angle_alpha   90.00
_cell.angle_beta   90.00
_cell.angle_gamma   90.00
#
_symmetry.space_group_name_H-M   'P 1'
#
loop_
_entity.id
_entity.type
_entity.pdbx_description
1 polymer ?
#
loop_
_entity_poly.entity_id
_entity_poly.type
_entity_poly.pdbx_seq_one_letter_code
_entity_poly.pdbx_strand_id
1 'polypeptide(L)'
;MARLLTPAAACSSDAVAHELRHWSTLPFVDGETDCGLSVIAYVERVSGRVLTPRPRYAGKLGGQRFLKRRGGFVAFGDWALGQLGCARCAQPVRGDVGLVDLPGSGLTASLCLGMTAMSDQPWWAARAHFEVMVTAQVPVAAWRVEGDVQCLKP
;
A
#
# COMPACT_ATOMS: atom_id res chain seq x y z
N MET A 1 41.78 -26.22 -1.92
CA MET A 1 41.22 -24.85 -1.86
C MET A 1 39.72 -24.95 -1.62
N ALA A 2 39.28 -24.87 -0.35
CA ALA A 2 37.87 -24.92 0.01
C ALA A 2 37.28 -23.50 -0.02
N ARG A 3 36.34 -23.24 -0.93
CA ARG A 3 35.50 -22.03 -0.90
C ARG A 3 34.52 -22.20 0.26
N LEU A 4 34.78 -21.49 1.35
CA LEU A 4 33.78 -21.27 2.40
C LEU A 4 32.63 -20.49 1.76
N LEU A 5 31.47 -21.13 1.66
CA LEU A 5 30.21 -20.47 1.34
C LEU A 5 29.88 -19.54 2.51
N THR A 6 30.06 -18.24 2.32
CA THR A 6 29.50 -17.22 3.22
C THR A 6 28.00 -17.46 3.30
N PRO A 7 27.40 -17.66 4.50
CA PRO A 7 25.95 -17.69 4.59
C PRO A 7 25.43 -16.33 4.13
N ALA A 8 24.66 -16.32 3.04
CA ALA A 8 23.89 -15.16 2.64
C ALA A 8 23.05 -14.77 3.86
N ALA A 9 23.25 -13.56 4.37
CA ALA A 9 22.44 -13.02 5.44
C ALA A 9 20.97 -13.11 5.02
N ALA A 10 20.20 -13.96 5.69
CA ALA A 10 18.76 -14.09 5.49
C ALA A 10 18.11 -12.81 6.01
N CYS A 11 18.07 -11.81 5.14
CA CYS A 11 17.62 -10.47 5.45
C CYS A 11 16.58 -10.08 4.41
N SER A 12 15.37 -10.60 4.57
CA SER A 12 14.17 -9.99 3.98
C SER A 12 13.02 -10.20 4.95
N SER A 13 12.84 -9.26 5.88
CA SER A 13 11.55 -9.11 6.55
C SER A 13 10.51 -8.84 5.46
N ASP A 14 9.56 -9.75 5.24
CA ASP A 14 8.47 -9.54 4.29
C ASP A 14 7.72 -8.25 4.67
N ALA A 15 8.00 -7.16 3.95
CA ALA A 15 7.46 -5.83 4.23
C ALA A 15 5.93 -5.84 4.19
N VAL A 16 5.34 -6.67 3.32
CA VAL A 16 3.89 -6.86 3.27
C VAL A 16 3.40 -7.48 4.56
N ALA A 17 3.98 -8.60 5.01
CA ALA A 17 3.57 -9.24 6.25
C ALA A 17 3.75 -8.33 7.48
N HIS A 18 4.82 -7.52 7.51
CA HIS A 18 5.00 -6.53 8.56
C HIS A 18 3.90 -5.46 8.52
N GLU A 19 3.59 -4.91 7.36
CA GLU A 19 2.55 -3.88 7.21
C GLU A 19 1.17 -4.40 7.61
N LEU A 20 0.83 -5.63 7.23
CA LEU A 20 -0.46 -6.24 7.62
C LEU A 20 -0.57 -6.41 9.14
N ARG A 21 0.52 -6.86 9.80
CA ARG A 21 0.56 -6.92 11.27
C ARG A 21 0.39 -5.53 11.88
N HIS A 22 1.11 -4.54 11.34
CA HIS A 22 1.00 -3.16 11.80
C HIS A 22 -0.43 -2.62 11.68
N TRP A 23 -1.07 -2.78 10.53
CA TRP A 23 -2.46 -2.38 10.31
C TRP A 23 -3.45 -3.08 11.25
N SER A 24 -3.21 -4.35 11.58
CA SER A 24 -4.08 -5.11 12.49
C SER A 24 -4.02 -4.62 13.94
N THR A 25 -2.97 -3.89 14.32
CA THR A 25 -2.74 -3.41 15.70
C THR A 25 -3.06 -1.94 15.92
N LEU A 26 -3.15 -1.14 14.86
CA LEU A 26 -3.33 0.31 14.98
C LEU A 26 -4.80 0.72 14.81
N PRO A 27 -5.30 1.68 15.62
CA PRO A 27 -6.64 2.21 15.44
C PRO A 27 -6.78 2.91 14.09
N PHE A 28 -7.92 2.71 13.43
CA PHE A 28 -8.28 3.44 12.22
C PHE A 28 -8.82 4.82 12.57
N VAL A 29 -8.17 5.87 12.05
CA VAL A 29 -8.51 7.27 12.28
C VAL A 29 -8.48 7.99 10.93
N ASP A 30 -9.65 8.49 10.50
CA ASP A 30 -9.76 9.26 9.26
C ASP A 30 -8.86 10.51 9.29
N GLY A 31 -7.97 10.64 8.30
CA GLY A 31 -7.03 11.75 8.22
C GLY A 31 -5.69 11.53 8.93
N GLU A 32 -5.52 10.37 9.59
CA GLU A 32 -4.25 9.98 10.21
C GLU A 32 -3.78 8.60 9.76
N THR A 33 -4.66 7.60 9.87
CA THR A 33 -4.36 6.18 9.67
C THR A 33 -5.38 5.48 8.77
N ASP A 34 -6.09 6.23 7.93
CA ASP A 34 -7.02 5.66 6.94
C ASP A 34 -6.32 4.88 5.82
N CYS A 35 -7.10 4.26 4.93
CA CYS A 35 -6.57 3.42 3.86
C CYS A 35 -5.56 4.16 2.96
N GLY A 36 -5.82 5.41 2.59
CA GLY A 36 -4.95 6.19 1.70
C GLY A 36 -3.64 6.56 2.38
N LEU A 37 -3.72 7.05 3.61
CA LEU A 37 -2.54 7.45 4.39
C LEU A 37 -1.71 6.25 4.84
N SER A 38 -2.34 5.11 5.11
CA SER A 38 -1.65 3.86 5.45
C SER A 38 -0.85 3.31 4.28
N VAL A 39 -1.41 3.32 3.07
CA VAL A 39 -0.68 2.94 1.84
C VAL A 39 0.48 3.89 1.56
N ILE A 40 0.29 5.20 1.70
CA ILE A 40 1.38 6.17 1.57
C ILE A 40 2.49 5.86 2.59
N ALA A 41 2.15 5.63 3.85
CA ALA A 41 3.13 5.31 4.90
C ALA A 41 3.91 4.02 4.61
N TYR A 42 3.24 3.00 4.07
CA TYR A 42 3.90 1.77 3.61
C TYR A 42 4.93 2.07 2.51
N VAL A 43 4.53 2.81 1.47
CA VAL A 43 5.41 3.15 0.35
C VAL A 43 6.59 4.02 0.81
N GLU A 44 6.36 4.98 1.70
CA GLU A 44 7.44 5.80 2.28
C GLU A 44 8.47 4.93 3.02
N ARG A 45 8.02 3.94 3.79
CA ARG A 45 8.91 3.00 4.49
C ARG A 45 9.71 2.12 3.52
N VAL A 46 9.08 1.59 2.48
CA VAL A 46 9.74 0.66 1.55
C VAL A 46 10.69 1.39 0.60
N SER A 47 10.29 2.55 0.09
CA SER A 47 11.09 3.32 -0.88
C SER A 47 12.15 4.21 -0.23
N GLY A 48 12.04 4.47 1.08
CA GLY A 48 12.87 5.45 1.79
C GLY A 48 12.59 6.90 1.39
N ARG A 49 11.52 7.16 0.64
CA ARG A 49 11.11 8.50 0.18
C ARG A 49 9.97 9.03 1.05
N VAL A 50 9.80 10.35 1.08
CA VAL A 50 8.75 11.01 1.89
C VAL A 50 7.91 11.90 0.99
N LEU A 51 6.59 11.74 1.06
CA LEU A 51 5.66 12.55 0.30
C LEU A 51 5.58 13.95 0.90
N THR A 52 5.94 14.97 0.11
CA THR A 52 5.94 16.36 0.55
C THR A 52 5.12 17.26 -0.39
N PRO A 53 4.13 18.01 0.11
CA PRO A 53 3.62 18.00 1.47
C PRO A 53 2.79 16.75 1.76
N ARG A 54 2.83 16.27 3.01
CA ARG A 54 1.96 15.18 3.47
C ARG A 54 0.48 15.63 3.44
N PRO A 55 -0.43 14.82 2.88
CA PRO A 55 -1.86 15.11 2.87
C PRO A 55 -2.41 15.27 4.30
N ARG A 56 -3.33 16.21 4.47
CA ARG A 56 -4.01 16.47 5.75
C ARG A 56 -5.47 16.82 5.51
N TYR A 57 -6.35 16.23 6.30
CA TYR A 57 -7.78 16.51 6.34
C TYR A 57 -8.36 15.98 7.65
N ALA A 58 -9.54 16.46 8.05
CA ALA A 58 -10.22 16.03 9.26
C ALA A 58 -11.45 15.17 8.93
N GLY A 59 -11.44 13.92 9.37
CA GLY A 59 -12.57 13.00 9.23
C GLY A 59 -12.87 12.56 7.80
N LYS A 60 -13.78 11.59 7.67
CA LYS A 60 -14.22 11.03 6.38
C LYS A 60 -14.66 12.09 5.36
N LEU A 61 -15.50 13.04 5.78
CA LEU A 61 -16.00 14.11 4.90
C LEU A 61 -14.88 15.05 4.45
N GLY A 62 -13.91 15.33 5.33
CA GLY A 62 -12.71 16.09 4.98
C GLY A 62 -11.89 15.38 3.91
N GLY A 63 -11.67 14.08 4.07
CA GLY A 63 -10.98 13.23 3.09
C GLY A 63 -11.68 13.22 1.73
N GLN A 64 -13.00 13.04 1.71
CA GLN A 64 -13.78 13.09 0.47
C GLN A 64 -13.67 14.45 -0.25
N ARG A 65 -13.79 15.55 0.49
CA ARG A 65 -13.62 16.91 -0.07
C ARG A 65 -12.21 17.13 -0.59
N PHE A 66 -11.20 16.65 0.15
CA PHE A 66 -9.81 16.71 -0.24
C PHE A 66 -9.58 15.99 -1.58
N LEU A 67 -10.04 14.74 -1.71
CA LEU A 67 -9.93 13.96 -2.94
C LEU A 67 -10.68 14.62 -4.11
N LYS A 68 -11.90 15.13 -3.88
CA LYS A 68 -12.67 15.82 -4.92
C LYS A 68 -11.92 17.03 -5.50
N ARG A 69 -11.26 17.83 -4.64
CA ARG A 69 -10.44 18.98 -5.09
C ARG A 69 -9.20 18.59 -5.86
N ARG A 70 -8.74 17.33 -5.74
CA ARG A 70 -7.57 16.76 -6.42
C ARG A 70 -7.93 15.98 -7.69
N GLY A 71 -9.18 16.05 -8.16
CA GLY A 71 -9.64 15.30 -9.33
C GLY A 71 -10.02 13.84 -9.04
N GLY A 72 -10.20 13.47 -7.77
CA GLY A 72 -10.58 12.13 -7.34
C GLY A 72 -9.41 11.27 -6.86
N PHE A 73 -9.72 10.05 -6.40
CA PHE A 73 -8.74 9.18 -5.75
C PHE A 73 -7.65 8.69 -6.72
N VAL A 74 -8.02 8.38 -7.97
CA VAL A 74 -7.07 7.94 -9.00
C VAL A 74 -6.02 9.03 -9.28
N ALA A 75 -6.47 10.26 -9.56
CA ALA A 75 -5.59 11.40 -9.83
C ALA A 75 -4.71 11.77 -8.62
N PHE A 76 -5.28 11.67 -7.41
CA PHE A 76 -4.49 11.84 -6.18
C PHE A 76 -3.43 10.74 -6.03
N GLY A 77 -3.78 9.48 -6.31
CA GLY A 77 -2.84 8.36 -6.29
C GLY A 77 -1.71 8.55 -7.29
N ASP A 78 -2.00 8.98 -8.51
CA ASP A 78 -0.99 9.28 -9.54
C ASP A 78 0.00 10.34 -9.08
N TRP A 79 -0.51 11.42 -8.50
CA TRP A 79 0.33 12.48 -7.95
C TRP A 79 1.16 12.00 -6.75
N ALA A 80 0.54 11.35 -5.77
CA ALA A 80 1.20 10.97 -4.52
C ALA A 80 2.24 9.87 -4.75
N LEU A 81 1.85 8.79 -5.44
CA LEU A 81 2.71 7.64 -5.68
C LEU A 81 3.78 7.95 -6.73
N GLY A 82 3.48 8.81 -7.71
CA GLY A 82 4.48 9.33 -8.65
C GLY A 82 5.60 10.11 -7.95
N GLN A 83 5.28 10.94 -6.96
CA GLN A 83 6.31 11.62 -6.14
C GLN A 83 7.16 10.65 -5.31
N LEU A 84 6.58 9.51 -4.92
CA LEU A 84 7.29 8.42 -4.24
C LEU A 84 8.04 7.51 -5.22
N GLY A 85 8.06 7.83 -6.51
CA GLY A 85 8.77 7.06 -7.53
C GLY A 85 8.05 5.80 -8.02
N CYS A 86 6.79 5.61 -7.65
CA CYS A 86 6.02 4.46 -8.10
C CYS A 86 5.44 4.71 -9.49
N ALA A 87 5.70 3.80 -10.43
CA ALA A 87 5.15 3.86 -11.78
C ALA A 87 3.82 3.09 -11.87
N ARG A 88 2.93 3.50 -12.78
CA ARG A 88 1.71 2.72 -13.10
C ARG A 88 2.07 1.31 -13.57
N CYS A 89 1.30 0.32 -13.14
CA CYS A 89 1.43 -1.05 -13.61
C CYS A 89 0.07 -1.69 -13.94
N ALA A 90 0.06 -2.54 -14.95
CA ALA A 90 -1.12 -3.33 -15.34
C ALA A 90 -1.15 -4.72 -14.68
N GLN A 91 0.02 -5.21 -14.26
CA GLN A 91 0.21 -6.51 -13.64
C GLN A 91 0.85 -6.31 -12.27
N PRO A 92 0.04 -6.00 -11.23
CA PRO A 92 0.56 -5.77 -9.90
C PRO A 92 1.08 -7.08 -9.31
N VAL A 93 2.19 -6.99 -8.59
CA VAL A 93 2.78 -8.10 -7.85
C VAL A 93 2.69 -7.85 -6.35
N ARG A 94 3.00 -8.85 -5.53
CA ARG A 94 3.03 -8.69 -4.07
C ARG A 94 3.91 -7.50 -3.68
N GLY A 95 3.38 -6.60 -2.85
CA GLY A 95 4.04 -5.37 -2.42
C GLY A 95 3.68 -4.14 -3.26
N ASP A 96 3.10 -4.32 -4.44
CA ASP A 96 2.52 -3.20 -5.20
C ASP A 96 1.29 -2.62 -4.47
N VAL A 97 0.93 -1.40 -4.80
CA VAL A 97 -0.23 -0.72 -4.19
C VAL A 97 -1.25 -0.36 -5.26
N GLY A 98 -2.50 -0.24 -4.87
CA GLY A 98 -3.58 0.01 -5.82
C GLY A 98 -4.84 0.56 -5.20
N LEU A 99 -5.77 0.94 -6.06
CA LEU A 99 -7.14 1.29 -5.70
C LEU A 99 -8.07 0.17 -6.20
N VAL A 100 -8.84 -0.38 -5.29
CA VAL A 100 -9.84 -1.43 -5.57
C VAL A 100 -11.21 -0.93 -5.13
N ASP A 101 -12.25 -1.27 -5.88
CA ASP A 101 -13.62 -0.92 -5.51
C ASP A 101 -14.18 -2.00 -4.58
N LEU A 102 -14.30 -1.67 -3.29
CA LEU A 102 -14.81 -2.61 -2.28
C LEU A 102 -16.31 -2.40 -2.10
N PRO A 103 -17.13 -3.47 -2.16
CA PRO A 103 -18.55 -3.37 -1.88
C PRO A 103 -18.83 -2.66 -0.54
N GLY A 104 -19.65 -1.62 -0.56
CA GLY A 104 -20.03 -0.82 0.61
C GLY A 104 -19.02 0.23 1.08
N SER A 105 -17.74 0.13 0.70
CA SER A 105 -16.71 1.12 1.03
C SER A 105 -16.34 2.04 -0.14
N GLY A 106 -16.55 1.56 -1.37
CA GLY A 106 -16.15 2.24 -2.59
C GLY A 106 -14.66 2.08 -2.88
N LEU A 107 -14.14 3.00 -3.68
CA LEU A 107 -12.73 3.02 -4.08
C LEU A 107 -11.80 3.17 -2.88
N THR A 108 -11.00 2.15 -2.62
CA THR A 108 -10.20 1.97 -1.40
C THR A 108 -8.74 1.74 -1.76
N ALA A 109 -7.81 2.41 -1.07
CA ALA A 109 -6.38 2.16 -1.25
C ALA A 109 -5.97 0.85 -0.57
N SER A 110 -5.15 0.06 -1.26
CA SER A 110 -4.84 -1.31 -0.88
C SER A 110 -3.44 -1.73 -1.26
N LEU A 111 -2.96 -2.75 -0.54
CA LEU A 111 -1.67 -3.42 -0.73
C LEU A 111 -1.88 -4.76 -1.42
N CYS A 112 -1.17 -5.00 -2.53
CA CYS A 112 -1.22 -6.24 -3.28
C CYS A 112 -0.54 -7.37 -2.50
N LEU A 113 -1.25 -8.46 -2.32
CA LEU A 113 -0.75 -9.69 -1.68
C LEU A 113 -0.18 -10.68 -2.69
N GLY A 114 -0.43 -10.45 -3.98
CA GLY A 114 -0.05 -11.30 -5.10
C GLY A 114 -1.21 -12.15 -5.63
N MET A 115 -0.89 -12.99 -6.62
CA MET A 115 -1.81 -14.00 -7.15
C MET A 115 -1.85 -15.21 -6.22
N THR A 116 -3.00 -15.90 -6.15
CA THR A 116 -3.12 -17.18 -5.45
C THR A 116 -3.66 -18.24 -6.41
N ALA A 117 -3.45 -19.52 -6.11
CA ALA A 117 -3.98 -20.61 -6.92
C ALA A 117 -5.53 -20.67 -6.95
N MET A 118 -6.20 -19.89 -6.11
CA MET A 118 -7.67 -19.89 -5.96
C MET A 118 -8.37 -18.78 -6.73
N SER A 119 -7.63 -17.86 -7.39
CA SER A 119 -8.24 -16.74 -8.10
C SER A 119 -7.39 -16.30 -9.28
N ASP A 120 -8.06 -15.97 -10.38
CA ASP A 120 -7.45 -15.31 -11.56
C ASP A 120 -7.21 -13.81 -11.34
N GLN A 121 -7.52 -13.29 -10.15
CA GLN A 121 -7.33 -11.90 -9.78
C GLN A 121 -6.32 -11.77 -8.63
N PRO A 122 -5.54 -10.68 -8.60
CA PRO A 122 -4.65 -10.41 -7.48
C PRO A 122 -5.47 -10.18 -6.21
N TRP A 123 -4.91 -10.64 -5.10
CA TRP A 123 -5.47 -10.41 -3.78
C TRP A 123 -4.96 -9.08 -3.23
N TRP A 124 -5.84 -8.35 -2.56
CA TRP A 124 -5.60 -7.02 -2.03
C TRP A 124 -5.97 -6.96 -0.56
N ALA A 125 -5.10 -6.37 0.24
CA ALA A 125 -5.39 -5.99 1.61
C ALA A 125 -5.70 -4.50 1.69
N ALA A 126 -6.84 -4.16 2.27
CA ALA A 126 -7.21 -2.80 2.59
C ALA A 126 -7.29 -2.64 4.10
N ARG A 127 -6.86 -1.49 4.60
CA ARG A 127 -7.12 -1.13 5.99
C ARG A 127 -8.54 -0.59 6.12
N ALA A 128 -9.33 -1.19 7.01
CA ALA A 128 -10.69 -0.79 7.34
C ALA A 128 -10.82 -0.39 8.83
N HIS A 129 -12.01 0.07 9.24
CA HIS A 129 -12.23 0.63 10.59
C HIS A 129 -11.85 -0.31 11.73
N PHE A 130 -12.12 -1.61 11.60
CA PHE A 130 -11.95 -2.58 12.68
C PHE A 130 -11.01 -3.74 12.33
N GLU A 131 -10.55 -3.82 11.07
CA GLU A 131 -9.82 -4.98 10.57
C GLU A 131 -9.02 -4.64 9.30
N VAL A 132 -8.18 -5.60 8.89
CA VAL A 132 -7.63 -5.63 7.54
C VAL A 132 -8.55 -6.48 6.68
N MET A 133 -9.18 -5.85 5.70
CA MET A 133 -10.02 -6.55 4.73
C MET A 133 -9.15 -7.12 3.62
N VAL A 134 -9.45 -8.35 3.21
CA VAL A 134 -8.72 -9.04 2.15
C VAL A 134 -9.71 -9.49 1.07
N THR A 135 -9.44 -9.15 -0.19
CA THR A 135 -10.33 -9.49 -1.31
C THR A 135 -9.55 -9.77 -2.60
N ALA A 136 -10.10 -10.58 -3.49
CA ALA A 136 -9.60 -10.73 -4.86
C ALA A 136 -10.37 -9.78 -5.78
N GLN A 137 -9.68 -8.83 -6.41
CA GLN A 137 -10.29 -7.81 -7.27
C GLN A 137 -9.33 -7.37 -8.39
N VAL A 138 -9.89 -6.97 -9.53
CA VAL A 138 -9.15 -6.18 -10.53
C VAL A 138 -9.00 -4.76 -10.00
N PRO A 139 -7.77 -4.21 -9.87
CA PRO A 139 -7.61 -2.84 -9.43
C PRO A 139 -8.15 -1.88 -10.50
N VAL A 140 -8.81 -0.80 -10.05
CA VAL A 140 -9.09 0.36 -10.91
C VAL A 140 -7.79 1.00 -11.37
N ALA A 141 -6.76 0.91 -10.52
CA ALA A 141 -5.52 1.63 -10.65
C ALA A 141 -4.45 0.94 -9.79
N ALA A 142 -3.27 0.63 -10.32
CA ALA A 142 -2.15 0.07 -9.56
C ALA A 142 -0.83 0.76 -9.86
N TRP A 143 0.10 0.71 -8.91
CA TRP A 143 1.44 1.27 -9.00
C TRP A 143 2.49 0.31 -8.43
N ARG A 144 3.60 0.18 -9.16
CA ARG A 144 4.78 -0.59 -8.79
C ARG A 144 5.50 0.12 -7.65
N VAL A 145 5.70 -0.58 -6.54
CA VAL A 145 6.53 -0.08 -5.45
C VAL A 145 7.95 -0.58 -5.68
N GLU A 146 8.85 0.33 -6.07
CA GLU A 146 10.27 0.02 -6.23
C GLU A 146 10.99 0.30 -4.92
N GLY A 147 11.71 -0.69 -4.42
CA GLY A 147 12.57 -0.57 -3.25
C GLY A 147 13.29 -1.89 -3.02
N ASP A 148 14.61 -1.83 -2.82
CA ASP A 148 15.27 -2.90 -2.08
C ASP A 148 14.61 -2.92 -0.71
N VAL A 149 14.03 -4.06 -0.31
CA VAL A 149 13.49 -4.23 1.04
C VAL A 149 14.67 -4.11 2.00
N GLN A 150 15.05 -2.88 2.35
CA GLN A 150 16.04 -2.63 3.36
C GLN A 150 15.49 -3.24 4.62
N CYS A 151 16.22 -4.20 5.18
CA CYS A 151 15.79 -4.90 6.38
C CYS A 151 15.36 -3.89 7.43
N LEU A 152 14.04 -3.86 7.69
CA LEU A 152 13.50 -3.02 8.72
C LEU A 152 14.14 -3.50 10.01
N LYS A 153 14.92 -2.62 10.65
CA LYS A 153 15.48 -2.93 11.97
C LYS A 153 14.31 -3.19 12.93
N PRO A 154 14.36 -4.26 13.73
CA PRO A 154 13.30 -4.61 14.66
C PRO A 154 13.04 -3.52 15.70
#